data_AF-A0A8X6L415-F1
#
_entry.id   AF-A0A8X6L415-F1
#
_cell.length_a   1.000
_cell.length_b   1.000
_cell.length_c   1.000
_cell.angle_alpha   90.00
_cell.angle_beta   90.00
_cell.angle_gamma   90.00
#
_symmetry.space_group_name_H-M   'P 1'
#
loop_
_entity.id
_entity.type
_entity.pdbx_description
1 polymer ?
#
loop_
_entity_poly.entity_id
_entity_poly.type
_entity_poly.pdbx_seq_one_letter_code
_entity_poly.pdbx_strand_id
1 'polypeptide(L)'
;MLVIFLIQIRFVFSKTWLCHHSKRHKRIAKRNADCKAKLSIVIKKITKATKKTDKYLKYDMPLVGEVKISLLHTHNTTSAETLRMLRVYDEVRQQFYQYFSDGMSPIEAIRFHENKFFLINPFDKLKEKVPFYESIGTTVKFHDDHLWAVLLVTPLMKRNHPLSASKEIISLIQLQAARHHLQQLPLCYQRQKLELCRLQL
;
A
#
# COMPACT_ATOMS: atom_id res chain seq x y z
N MET A 1 21.66 -7.23 -38.53
CA MET A 1 20.56 -7.87 -37.76
C MET A 1 20.46 -7.21 -36.39
N LEU A 2 19.47 -6.34 -36.20
CA LEU A 2 19.17 -5.72 -34.90
C LEU A 2 18.35 -6.72 -34.07
N VAL A 3 19.04 -7.54 -33.28
CA VAL A 3 18.37 -8.44 -32.32
C VAL A 3 17.93 -7.59 -31.14
N ILE A 4 16.73 -7.04 -31.23
CA ILE A 4 16.05 -6.40 -30.10
C ILE A 4 15.67 -7.53 -29.15
N PHE A 5 16.54 -7.84 -28.18
CA PHE A 5 16.14 -8.60 -27.01
C PHE A 5 15.14 -7.73 -26.23
N LEU A 6 13.85 -7.89 -26.54
CA LEU A 6 12.78 -7.47 -25.67
C LEU A 6 12.89 -8.34 -24.42
N ILE A 7 13.71 -7.88 -23.46
CA ILE A 7 13.78 -8.45 -22.12
C ILE A 7 12.38 -8.27 -21.53
N GLN A 8 11.56 -9.32 -21.60
CA GLN A 8 10.31 -9.40 -20.87
C GLN A 8 10.65 -9.30 -19.38
N ILE A 9 10.54 -8.09 -18.84
CA ILE A 9 10.64 -7.87 -17.40
C ILE A 9 9.44 -8.60 -16.80
N ARG A 10 9.69 -9.79 -16.23
CA ARG A 10 8.67 -10.56 -15.53
C ARG A 10 8.38 -9.85 -14.20
N PHE A 11 7.17 -9.33 -14.07
CA PHE A 11 6.67 -8.74 -12.83
C PHE A 11 5.99 -9.82 -11.98
N VAL A 12 6.12 -9.73 -10.66
CA VAL A 12 5.35 -10.56 -9.71
C VAL A 12 3.92 -10.02 -9.63
N PHE A 13 3.79 -8.69 -9.66
CA PHE A 13 2.52 -8.01 -9.59
C PHE A 13 2.58 -6.73 -10.43
N SER A 14 1.50 -6.44 -11.14
CA SER A 14 1.33 -5.16 -11.84
C SER A 14 -0.13 -4.77 -11.80
N LYS A 15 -0.41 -3.58 -11.27
CA LYS A 15 -1.75 -3.00 -11.28
C LYS A 15 -1.67 -1.53 -11.66
N THR A 16 -2.47 -1.16 -12.64
CA THR A 16 -2.60 0.22 -13.10
C THR A 16 -4.03 0.68 -12.95
N TRP A 17 -4.23 1.73 -12.16
CA TRP A 17 -5.47 2.48 -12.06
C TRP A 17 -5.38 3.68 -12.97
N LEU A 18 -6.45 3.93 -13.71
CA LEU A 18 -6.56 5.08 -14.59
C LEU A 18 -7.66 5.99 -14.08
N CYS A 19 -7.56 7.27 -14.46
CA CYS A 19 -8.65 8.20 -14.23
C CYS A 19 -9.96 7.67 -14.84
N HIS A 20 -11.07 7.92 -14.14
CA HIS A 20 -12.42 7.62 -14.64
C HIS A 20 -12.76 8.40 -15.92
N HIS A 21 -11.98 9.40 -16.33
CA HIS A 21 -12.12 10.09 -17.62
C HIS A 21 -11.13 9.65 -18.71
N SER A 22 -10.34 8.60 -18.48
CA SER A 22 -9.43 8.06 -19.49
C SER A 22 -10.17 7.40 -20.66
N LYS A 23 -9.54 7.36 -21.83
CA LYS A 23 -10.09 6.71 -23.04
C LYS A 23 -10.28 5.20 -22.89
N ARG A 24 -9.58 4.57 -21.94
CA ARG A 24 -9.54 3.12 -21.81
C ARG A 24 -10.94 2.55 -21.51
N HIS A 25 -11.35 1.58 -22.33
CA HIS A 25 -12.65 0.89 -22.24
C HIS A 25 -13.88 1.80 -22.36
N LYS A 26 -13.74 3.02 -22.92
CA LYS A 26 -14.89 3.91 -23.17
C LYS A 26 -15.07 4.19 -24.65
N ARG A 27 -16.26 3.87 -25.16
CA ARG A 27 -16.67 4.16 -26.54
C ARG A 27 -17.40 5.51 -26.67
N ILE A 28 -17.96 6.01 -25.57
CA ILE A 28 -18.84 7.20 -25.55
C ILE A 28 -18.07 8.43 -25.02
N ALA A 29 -18.18 9.54 -25.75
CA ALA A 29 -17.40 10.77 -25.53
C ALA A 29 -17.65 11.46 -24.18
N LYS A 30 -18.87 11.44 -23.65
CA LYS A 30 -19.24 12.18 -22.42
C LYS A 30 -18.36 11.84 -21.19
N ARG A 31 -17.85 10.61 -21.10
CA ARG A 31 -16.98 10.14 -20.01
C ARG A 31 -15.51 10.03 -20.41
N ASN A 32 -15.14 10.54 -21.58
CA ASN A 32 -13.78 10.45 -22.11
C ASN A 32 -13.21 11.84 -22.35
N ALA A 33 -12.36 12.30 -21.43
CA ALA A 33 -11.61 13.56 -21.55
C ALA A 33 -10.16 13.32 -22.01
N ASP A 34 -9.89 12.14 -22.57
CA ASP A 34 -8.56 11.63 -22.92
C ASP A 34 -7.51 11.85 -21.80
N CYS A 35 -7.96 11.67 -20.56
CA CYS A 35 -7.13 11.96 -19.40
C CYS A 35 -5.97 10.95 -19.29
N LYS A 36 -4.75 11.48 -19.14
CA LYS A 36 -3.50 10.72 -19.00
C LYS A 36 -3.15 10.35 -17.57
N ALA A 37 -3.90 10.86 -16.58
CA ALA A 37 -3.67 10.57 -15.18
C ALA A 37 -3.82 9.08 -14.88
N LYS A 38 -2.81 8.52 -14.21
CA LYS A 38 -2.69 7.10 -13.90
C LYS A 38 -1.82 6.85 -12.67
N LEU A 39 -2.20 5.82 -11.91
CA LEU A 39 -1.40 5.24 -10.85
C LEU A 39 -0.99 3.84 -11.29
N SER A 40 0.31 3.55 -11.34
CA SER A 40 0.82 2.23 -11.68
C SER A 40 1.70 1.73 -10.55
N ILE A 41 1.35 0.57 -10.00
CA ILE A 41 2.16 -0.14 -9.01
C ILE A 41 2.68 -1.40 -9.68
N VAL A 42 3.99 -1.58 -9.64
CA VAL A 42 4.68 -2.70 -10.26
C VAL A 42 5.66 -3.29 -9.25
N ILE A 43 5.54 -4.59 -8.99
CA ILE A 43 6.49 -5.34 -8.17
C ILE A 43 7.32 -6.22 -9.10
N LYS A 44 8.61 -5.91 -9.23
CA LYS A 44 9.54 -6.60 -10.12
C LYS A 44 9.97 -7.93 -9.51
N LYS A 45 10.11 -8.96 -10.34
CA LYS A 45 10.74 -10.22 -9.93
C LYS A 45 12.25 -10.03 -9.86
N ILE A 46 12.86 -10.36 -8.72
CA ILE A 46 14.31 -10.36 -8.58
C ILE A 46 14.86 -11.59 -9.29
N THR A 47 15.66 -11.38 -10.33
CA THR A 47 16.38 -12.42 -11.07
C THR A 47 17.81 -11.93 -11.31
N LYS A 48 18.74 -12.85 -11.60
CA LYS A 48 20.13 -12.46 -11.94
C LYS A 48 20.18 -11.46 -13.10
N ALA A 49 19.29 -11.61 -14.09
CA ALA A 49 19.18 -10.70 -15.22
C ALA A 49 18.63 -9.32 -14.81
N THR A 50 17.52 -9.28 -14.05
CA THR A 50 16.91 -8.00 -13.63
C THR A 50 17.80 -7.21 -12.67
N LYS A 51 18.60 -7.88 -11.82
CA LYS A 51 19.64 -7.23 -11.00
C LYS A 51 20.76 -6.59 -11.83
N LYS A 52 21.13 -7.16 -12.97
CA LYS A 52 22.17 -6.59 -13.84
C LYS A 52 21.70 -5.31 -14.53
N THR A 53 20.42 -5.27 -14.93
CA THR A 53 19.86 -4.17 -15.72
C THR A 53 19.34 -3.01 -14.86
N ASP A 54 18.67 -3.29 -13.75
CA ASP A 54 17.96 -2.27 -12.98
C ASP A 54 18.83 -1.71 -11.85
N LYS A 55 19.10 -0.40 -11.86
CA LYS A 55 19.88 0.30 -10.83
C LYS A 55 19.27 0.13 -9.43
N TYR A 56 17.95 0.10 -9.33
CA TYR A 56 17.24 0.03 -8.05
C TYR A 56 17.24 -1.37 -7.41
N LEU A 57 17.58 -2.40 -8.20
CA LEU A 57 17.73 -3.77 -7.71
C LEU A 57 19.17 -4.14 -7.33
N LYS A 58 20.14 -3.21 -7.55
CA LYS A 58 21.56 -3.39 -7.23
C LYS A 58 21.95 -2.96 -5.82
N TYR A 59 21.10 -2.18 -5.15
CA TYR A 59 21.33 -1.78 -3.76
C TYR A 59 21.41 -3.00 -2.85
N ASP A 60 22.17 -2.89 -1.75
CA ASP A 60 22.25 -3.91 -0.69
C ASP A 60 20.85 -4.33 -0.22
N MET A 61 19.94 -3.36 -0.22
CA MET A 61 18.52 -3.56 -0.02
C MET A 61 17.74 -3.25 -1.31
N PRO A 62 17.30 -4.27 -2.08
CA PRO A 62 16.73 -4.06 -3.40
C PRO A 62 15.33 -3.44 -3.33
N LEU A 63 15.13 -2.33 -4.05
CA LEU A 63 13.84 -1.66 -4.17
C LEU A 63 13.04 -2.32 -5.31
N VAL A 64 12.26 -3.34 -4.96
CA VAL A 64 11.49 -4.15 -5.92
C VAL A 64 10.20 -3.50 -6.40
N GLY A 65 9.66 -2.58 -5.61
CA GLY A 65 8.41 -1.87 -5.89
C GLY A 65 8.65 -0.58 -6.65
N GLU A 66 7.97 -0.40 -7.77
CA GLU A 66 7.94 0.84 -8.54
C GLU A 66 6.52 1.39 -8.52
N VAL A 67 6.35 2.58 -7.93
CA VAL A 67 5.09 3.32 -7.91
C VAL A 67 5.22 4.52 -8.82
N LYS A 68 4.47 4.53 -9.93
CA LYS A 68 4.37 5.67 -10.84
C LYS A 68 3.05 6.35 -10.65
N ILE A 69 3.10 7.61 -10.22
CA ILE A 69 1.93 8.45 -10.07
C ILE A 69 2.00 9.56 -11.12
N SER A 70 0.99 9.63 -11.98
CA SER A 70 0.80 10.74 -12.92
C SER A 70 -0.51 11.43 -12.54
N LEU A 71 -0.38 12.61 -11.93
CA LEU A 71 -1.48 13.44 -11.44
C LEU A 71 -1.91 14.51 -12.45
N LEU A 72 -1.41 14.44 -13.69
CA LEU A 72 -1.76 15.42 -14.73
C LEU A 72 -3.14 15.08 -15.29
N HIS A 73 -4.15 15.81 -14.80
CA HIS A 73 -5.52 15.74 -15.29
C HIS A 73 -5.76 16.81 -16.36
N THR A 74 -6.45 16.42 -17.43
CA THR A 74 -6.90 17.32 -18.52
C THR A 74 -8.25 18.00 -18.20
N HIS A 75 -8.80 17.75 -17.02
CA HIS A 75 -10.14 18.17 -16.60
C HIS A 75 -10.15 18.44 -15.10
N ASN A 76 -11.18 19.15 -14.65
CA ASN A 76 -11.39 19.41 -13.22
C ASN A 76 -11.91 18.14 -12.50
N THR A 77 -11.22 17.73 -11.46
CA THR A 77 -11.58 16.56 -10.62
C THR A 77 -12.60 16.89 -9.54
N THR A 78 -12.78 18.16 -9.17
CA THR A 78 -13.65 18.60 -8.06
C THR A 78 -15.02 19.09 -8.51
N SER A 79 -15.28 19.15 -9.82
CA SER A 79 -16.58 19.62 -10.32
C SER A 79 -17.70 18.64 -9.96
N ALA A 80 -18.91 19.15 -9.68
CA ALA A 80 -20.08 18.33 -9.33
C ALA A 80 -20.41 17.30 -10.43
N GLU A 81 -20.27 17.69 -11.70
CA GLU A 81 -20.45 16.79 -12.85
C GLU A 81 -19.45 15.63 -12.82
N THR A 82 -18.18 15.91 -12.49
CA THR A 82 -17.14 14.87 -12.33
C THR A 82 -17.48 13.91 -11.20
N LEU A 83 -17.90 14.44 -10.04
CA LEU A 83 -18.23 13.64 -8.86
C LEU A 83 -19.44 12.73 -9.10
N ARG A 84 -20.45 13.22 -9.84
CA ARG A 84 -21.64 12.43 -10.20
C ARG A 84 -21.32 11.20 -11.06
N MET A 85 -20.22 11.24 -11.80
CA MET A 85 -19.79 10.13 -12.65
C MET A 85 -18.93 9.09 -11.92
N LEU A 86 -18.56 9.33 -10.66
CA LEU A 86 -17.81 8.35 -9.87
C LEU A 86 -18.61 7.07 -9.65
N ARG A 87 -17.91 5.93 -9.74
CA ARG A 87 -18.52 4.64 -9.46
C ARG A 87 -18.63 4.47 -7.95
N VAL A 88 -19.85 4.35 -7.46
CA VAL A 88 -20.16 4.02 -6.07
C VAL A 88 -20.51 2.54 -5.99
N TYR A 89 -20.08 1.86 -4.92
CA TYR A 89 -20.47 0.48 -4.65
C TYR A 89 -21.91 0.44 -4.12
N ASP A 90 -22.67 -0.58 -4.50
CA ASP A 90 -24.08 -0.68 -4.11
C ASP A 90 -24.27 -0.75 -2.58
N GLU A 91 -23.34 -1.41 -1.87
CA GLU A 91 -23.30 -1.46 -0.40
C GLU A 91 -23.23 -0.06 0.23
N VAL A 92 -22.34 0.80 -0.29
CA VAL A 92 -22.18 2.17 0.22
C VAL A 92 -23.43 2.99 -0.11
N ARG A 93 -23.99 2.79 -1.31
CA ARG A 93 -25.23 3.48 -1.71
C ARG A 93 -26.40 3.12 -0.80
N GLN A 94 -26.54 1.85 -0.45
CA GLN A 94 -27.56 1.37 0.50
C GLN A 94 -27.36 1.97 1.89
N GLN A 95 -26.12 2.07 2.37
CA GLN A 95 -25.83 2.71 3.66
C GLN A 95 -26.28 4.17 3.69
N PHE A 96 -26.01 4.94 2.62
CA PHE A 96 -26.48 6.33 2.53
C PHE A 96 -28.00 6.42 2.41
N TYR A 97 -28.67 5.50 1.70
CA TYR A 97 -30.13 5.43 1.70
C TYR A 97 -30.73 5.14 3.07
N GLN A 98 -30.05 4.32 3.89
CA GLN A 98 -30.46 4.12 5.27
C GLN A 98 -30.34 5.41 6.07
N TYR A 99 -29.21 6.11 5.99
CA TYR A 99 -29.03 7.41 6.68
C TYR A 99 -30.12 8.42 6.32
N PHE A 100 -30.52 8.48 5.06
CA PHE A 100 -31.60 9.36 4.62
C PHE A 100 -32.98 8.88 5.09
N SER A 101 -33.21 7.57 5.13
CA SER A 101 -34.44 6.98 5.71
C SER A 101 -34.54 7.26 7.21
N ASP A 102 -33.40 7.32 7.90
CA ASP A 102 -33.30 7.65 9.32
C ASP A 102 -33.44 9.17 9.58
N GLY A 103 -33.64 9.98 8.53
CA GLY A 103 -33.90 11.42 8.62
C GLY A 103 -32.64 12.30 8.64
N MET A 104 -31.45 11.75 8.39
CA MET A 104 -30.22 12.56 8.35
C MET A 104 -30.17 13.44 7.10
N SER A 105 -29.71 14.68 7.26
CA SER A 105 -29.38 15.55 6.12
C SER A 105 -28.12 15.07 5.39
N PRO A 106 -27.88 15.47 4.12
CA PRO A 106 -26.66 15.10 3.39
C PRO A 106 -25.36 15.47 4.11
N ILE A 107 -25.33 16.61 4.81
CA ILE A 107 -24.14 17.08 5.54
C ILE A 107 -23.90 16.19 6.77
N GLU A 108 -24.96 15.88 7.51
CA GLU A 108 -24.88 15.00 8.68
C GLU A 108 -24.49 13.58 8.29
N ALA A 109 -25.07 13.04 7.21
CA ALA A 109 -24.74 11.72 6.69
C ALA A 109 -23.26 11.62 6.29
N ILE A 110 -22.71 12.65 5.62
CA ILE A 110 -21.28 12.71 5.29
C ILE A 110 -20.44 12.70 6.56
N ARG A 111 -20.72 13.59 7.52
CA ARG A 111 -19.96 13.67 8.78
C ARG A 111 -20.04 12.38 9.58
N PHE A 112 -21.23 11.79 9.67
CA PHE A 112 -21.45 10.53 10.38
C PHE A 112 -20.66 9.39 9.72
N HIS A 113 -20.72 9.29 8.39
CA HIS A 113 -20.00 8.26 7.66
C HIS A 113 -18.47 8.44 7.74
N GLU A 114 -17.97 9.67 7.65
CA GLU A 114 -16.55 9.98 7.85
C GLU A 114 -16.09 9.62 9.27
N ASN A 115 -16.84 10.03 10.29
CA ASN A 115 -16.55 9.71 11.69
C ASN A 115 -16.51 8.20 11.95
N LYS A 116 -17.38 7.43 11.29
CA LYS A 116 -17.34 5.97 11.36
C LYS A 116 -15.98 5.40 10.93
N PHE A 117 -15.27 6.02 9.98
CA PHE A 117 -13.93 5.56 9.60
C PHE A 117 -12.84 6.00 10.57
N PHE A 118 -12.97 7.19 11.18
CA PHE A 118 -12.00 7.69 12.17
C PHE A 118 -12.08 6.94 13.49
N LEU A 119 -13.26 6.44 13.86
CA LEU A 119 -13.46 5.65 15.08
C LEU A 119 -12.94 4.22 14.94
N ILE A 120 -12.65 3.76 13.72
CA ILE A 120 -12.09 2.42 13.53
C ILE A 120 -10.58 2.51 13.58
N ASN A 121 -10.01 2.10 14.71
CA ASN A 121 -8.57 1.93 14.83
C ASN A 121 -8.11 0.89 13.79
N PRO A 122 -7.14 1.23 12.92
CA PRO A 122 -6.58 0.28 11.95
C PRO A 122 -6.12 -1.04 12.60
N PHE A 123 -5.70 -0.96 13.86
CA PHE A 123 -5.32 -2.09 14.69
C PHE A 123 -6.48 -3.07 14.94
N ASP A 124 -7.68 -2.58 15.21
CA ASP A 124 -8.84 -3.41 15.50
C ASP A 124 -9.31 -4.15 14.24
N LYS A 125 -9.33 -3.46 13.09
CA LYS A 125 -9.56 -4.10 11.78
C LYS A 125 -8.51 -5.14 11.43
N LEU A 126 -7.27 -4.94 11.90
CA LEU A 126 -6.21 -5.90 11.67
C LEU A 126 -6.40 -7.14 12.55
N LYS A 127 -6.80 -6.96 13.81
CA LYS A 127 -7.20 -8.04 14.72
C LYS A 127 -8.35 -8.87 14.15
N GLU A 128 -9.39 -8.23 13.62
CA GLU A 128 -10.50 -8.92 12.96
C GLU A 128 -10.04 -9.82 11.80
N LYS A 129 -8.97 -9.43 11.09
CA LYS A 129 -8.42 -10.19 9.96
C LYS A 129 -7.38 -11.23 10.34
N VAL A 130 -6.97 -11.34 11.61
CA VAL A 130 -6.02 -12.36 12.07
C VAL A 130 -6.44 -13.78 11.70
N PRO A 131 -7.70 -14.22 11.91
CA PRO A 131 -8.12 -15.58 11.59
C PRO A 131 -7.95 -15.91 10.10
N PHE A 132 -8.17 -14.92 9.23
CA PHE A 132 -7.94 -15.07 7.80
C PHE A 132 -6.46 -15.28 7.48
N TYR A 133 -5.56 -14.50 8.08
CA TYR A 133 -4.11 -14.68 7.86
C TYR A 133 -3.59 -16.01 8.42
N GLU A 134 -4.12 -16.44 9.56
CA GLU A 134 -3.80 -17.74 10.17
C GLU A 134 -4.28 -18.90 9.29
N SER A 135 -5.45 -18.79 8.64
CA SER A 135 -5.93 -19.79 7.67
C SER A 135 -4.98 -19.98 6.47
N ILE A 136 -4.22 -18.93 6.12
CA ILE A 136 -3.21 -18.95 5.04
C ILE A 136 -1.84 -19.41 5.58
N GLY A 137 -1.76 -19.77 6.86
CA GLY A 137 -0.53 -20.23 7.55
C GLY A 137 0.40 -19.10 7.98
N THR A 138 -0.07 -17.85 7.97
CA THR A 138 0.71 -16.67 8.39
C THR A 138 0.52 -16.44 9.88
N THR A 139 1.62 -16.30 10.62
CA THR A 139 1.58 -15.97 12.05
C THR A 139 1.61 -14.46 12.23
N VAL A 140 0.63 -13.92 12.94
CA VAL A 140 0.53 -12.50 13.29
C VAL A 140 0.82 -12.36 14.78
N LYS A 141 1.79 -11.54 15.17
CA LYS A 141 2.03 -11.18 16.58
C LYS A 141 1.94 -9.67 16.76
N PHE A 142 1.30 -9.27 17.85
CA PHE A 142 1.14 -7.87 18.24
C PHE A 142 2.01 -7.57 19.45
N HIS A 143 2.56 -6.36 19.51
CA HIS A 143 3.27 -5.85 20.67
C HIS A 143 2.73 -4.45 20.99
N ASP A 144 2.21 -4.29 22.21
CA ASP A 144 1.45 -3.11 22.67
C ASP A 144 2.08 -2.56 23.96
N ASP A 145 3.24 -1.92 23.85
CA ASP A 145 3.81 -1.21 25.01
C ASP A 145 3.41 0.28 24.99
N HIS A 146 3.50 0.99 23.87
CA HIS A 146 2.94 2.37 23.69
C HIS A 146 2.69 2.75 22.23
N LEU A 147 3.23 1.98 21.28
CA LEU A 147 3.03 2.07 19.84
C LEU A 147 2.86 0.63 19.34
N TRP A 148 1.78 0.36 18.61
CA TRP A 148 1.49 -1.00 18.17
C TRP A 148 2.44 -1.40 17.04
N ALA A 149 3.15 -2.51 17.24
CA ALA A 149 3.96 -3.14 16.20
C ALA A 149 3.35 -4.49 15.83
N VAL A 150 3.29 -4.78 14.53
CA VAL A 150 2.75 -6.05 14.01
C VAL A 150 3.86 -6.82 13.33
N LEU A 151 4.14 -8.02 13.84
CA LEU A 151 5.03 -8.97 13.20
C LEU A 151 4.21 -9.96 12.38
N LEU A 152 4.38 -9.92 11.06
CA LEU A 152 3.78 -10.86 10.11
C LEU A 152 4.84 -11.87 9.64
N VAL A 153 4.64 -13.14 9.97
CA VAL A 153 5.54 -14.24 9.56
C VAL A 153 4.80 -15.19 8.63
N THR A 154 5.10 -15.10 7.34
CA THR A 154 4.51 -15.98 6.32
C THR A 154 5.17 -17.38 6.35
N PRO A 155 4.52 -18.42 5.80
CA PRO A 155 5.13 -19.75 5.68
C PRO A 155 6.48 -19.75 4.97
N LEU A 156 6.65 -18.89 3.95
CA LEU A 156 7.92 -18.73 3.24
C LEU A 156 9.04 -18.19 4.15
N MET A 157 8.72 -17.26 5.05
CA MET A 157 9.68 -16.72 6.00
C MET A 157 10.08 -17.76 7.05
N LYS A 158 9.12 -18.56 7.56
CA LYS A 158 9.40 -19.68 8.48
C LYS A 158 10.36 -20.70 7.88
N ARG A 159 10.17 -21.05 6.60
CA ARG A 159 11.06 -21.99 5.89
C ARG A 159 12.48 -21.47 5.73
N ASN A 160 12.63 -20.15 5.58
CA ASN A 160 13.94 -19.52 5.39
C ASN A 160 14.65 -19.21 6.71
N HIS A 161 13.94 -19.10 7.82
CA HIS A 161 14.46 -18.77 9.16
C HIS A 161 15.65 -19.64 9.66
N PRO A 162 15.73 -20.96 9.41
CA PRO A 162 16.85 -21.77 9.90
C PRO A 162 18.14 -21.62 9.07
N LEU A 163 18.11 -20.89 7.95
CA LEU A 163 19.31 -20.70 7.12
C LEU A 163 20.28 -19.74 7.82
N SER A 164 21.56 -20.07 7.88
CA SER A 164 22.59 -19.19 8.45
C SER A 164 22.62 -17.80 7.76
N ALA A 165 22.28 -17.76 6.47
CA ALA A 165 22.15 -16.54 5.67
C ALA A 165 20.91 -15.67 6.00
N SER A 166 19.89 -16.19 6.69
CA SER A 166 18.68 -15.43 7.02
C SER A 166 18.81 -14.60 8.31
N LYS A 167 19.86 -14.82 9.11
CA LYS A 167 20.13 -14.04 10.32
C LYS A 167 20.27 -12.54 10.02
N GLU A 168 20.86 -12.19 8.87
CA GLU A 168 21.00 -10.80 8.40
C GLU A 168 19.71 -10.20 7.81
N ILE A 169 18.80 -11.03 7.31
CA ILE A 169 17.54 -10.57 6.69
C ILE A 169 16.54 -10.14 7.78
N ILE A 170 16.51 -10.86 8.91
CA ILE A 170 15.62 -10.54 10.04
C ILE A 170 16.06 -9.24 10.72
N SER A 171 17.37 -9.00 10.86
CA SER A 171 17.90 -7.77 11.44
C SER A 171 17.61 -6.54 10.57
N LEU A 172 17.66 -6.66 9.24
CA LEU A 172 17.36 -5.56 8.32
C LEU A 172 15.88 -5.13 8.32
N ILE A 173 14.94 -6.09 8.40
CA ILE A 173 13.49 -5.79 8.47
C ILE A 173 13.16 -5.06 9.79
N GLN A 174 13.79 -5.47 10.90
CA GLN A 174 13.64 -4.79 12.19
C GLN A 174 14.29 -3.39 12.19
N LEU A 175 15.47 -3.23 11.57
CA LEU A 175 16.17 -1.94 11.45
C LEU A 175 15.43 -0.93 10.57
N GLN A 176 14.75 -1.37 9.51
CA GLN A 176 13.95 -0.47 8.67
C GLN A 176 12.70 0.05 9.38
N ALA A 177 12.02 -0.82 10.15
CA ALA A 177 10.90 -0.41 10.99
C ALA A 177 11.37 0.62 12.04
N ALA A 178 12.52 0.40 12.67
CA ALA A 178 13.11 1.34 13.62
C ALA A 178 13.56 2.68 12.97
N ARG A 179 14.09 2.66 11.74
CA ARG A 179 14.51 3.90 11.02
C ARG A 179 13.34 4.78 10.61
N HIS A 180 12.24 4.19 10.13
CA HIS A 180 11.03 4.95 9.80
C HIS A 180 10.41 5.58 11.06
N HIS A 181 10.62 4.93 12.20
CA HIS A 181 10.15 5.34 13.52
C HIS A 181 11.03 6.42 14.17
N LEU A 182 12.34 6.43 13.90
CA LEU A 182 13.26 7.47 14.34
C LEU A 182 12.98 8.79 13.61
N GLN A 183 12.66 8.76 12.31
CA GLN A 183 12.36 9.96 11.52
C GLN A 183 11.12 10.76 11.97
N GLN A 184 10.28 10.18 12.83
CA GLN A 184 9.10 10.84 13.41
C GLN A 184 9.33 11.37 14.84
N LEU A 185 10.51 11.16 15.42
CA LEU A 185 10.86 11.60 16.77
C LEU A 185 11.83 12.80 16.75
N PRO A 186 11.77 13.72 17.73
CA PRO A 186 12.73 14.81 17.87
C PRO A 186 14.18 14.31 17.97
N LEU A 187 15.13 15.05 17.38
CA LEU A 187 16.55 14.67 17.23
C LEU A 187 17.24 14.24 18.54
N CYS A 188 16.81 14.77 19.70
CA CYS A 188 17.36 14.41 21.01
C CYS A 188 17.03 12.97 21.43
N TYR A 189 15.86 12.45 21.04
CA TYR A 189 15.40 11.10 21.38
C TYR A 189 16.01 10.02 20.47
N GLN A 190 16.43 10.42 19.26
CA GLN A 190 17.03 9.51 18.30
C GLN A 190 18.41 9.00 18.77
N ARG A 191 19.18 9.84 19.48
CA ARG A 191 20.54 9.49 19.96
C ARG A 191 20.53 8.45 21.08
N GLN A 192 19.66 8.61 22.09
CA GLN A 192 19.57 7.67 23.21
C GLN A 192 19.06 6.28 22.79
N LYS A 193 18.11 6.22 21.85
CA LYS A 193 17.52 4.94 21.41
C LYS A 193 18.45 4.14 20.49
N LEU A 194 19.32 4.81 19.73
CA LEU A 194 20.38 4.18 18.94
C LEU A 194 21.48 3.54 19.81
N GLU A 195 21.80 4.12 20.97
CA GLU A 195 22.73 3.52 21.92
C GLU A 195 22.13 2.30 22.64
N LEU A 196 20.87 2.36 23.03
CA LEU A 196 20.16 1.22 23.65
C LEU A 196 20.02 0.01 22.71
N CYS A 197 19.74 0.22 21.43
CA CYS A 197 19.70 -0.85 20.42
C CYS A 197 21.07 -1.48 20.14
N ARG A 198 22.18 -0.78 20.44
CA ARG A 198 23.55 -1.30 20.25
C ARG A 198 24.00 -2.20 21.41
N LEU A 199 23.36 -2.10 22.57
CA LEU A 199 23.69 -2.85 23.78
C LEU A 199 22.88 -4.15 23.94
N GLN A 200 21.91 -4.41 23.06
CA GLN A 200 21.04 -5.60 23.11
C GLN A 200 21.23 -6.58 21.94
N LEU A 201 22.24 -6.34 21.09
CA LEU A 201 22.75 -7.28 20.07
C LEU A 201 24.06 -7.91 20.55
#